data_AF-T1IIE9-F1
#
_entry.id   AF-T1IIE9-F1
#
_cell.length_a   1.000
_cell.length_b   1.000
_cell.length_c   1.000
_cell.angle_alpha   90.00
_cell.angle_beta   90.00
_cell.angle_gamma   90.00
#
_symmetry.space_group_name_H-M   'P 1'
#
loop_
_entity.id
_entity.type
_entity.pdbx_description
1 polymer ?
#
loop_
_entity_poly.entity_id
_entity_poly.type
_entity_poly.pdbx_seq_one_letter_code
_entity_poly.pdbx_strand_id
1 'polypeptide(L)'
;MHTKQSTVTAMTPLSQPLQIIQQITLPSPASPPPISKGLSFTIPVNQTLDPNWQASKATIRERNAAMFSNELMADVRFLVGPKGNTQRIPAHKYVLATGSSVFYAMFYGGLADDNSDIEIPDVEPAAFLALLRYLYCDEIDLEADTVLATLYAAKKYIIPHLARACVTFLETSLTAKNACLLLSQSCLFEEPELMQRCWEVIDAQAEMALKSEGFVDIDINTLESVLARETLNAKEMVLFEAALNWAAAECFRRDLEPTSENKRQVLGRALYMIRIPAMTLEEFANGAAQSGILTLQETTDIFLHFTATNKPMLQFPTKMRAGLKAQVCHRFQSSAYRSNQWRYRGRCDSIQFCVDKRIFVVGFGLYGSSSGAADYKVKIELKRLGRVLAENNTKFFSDGSSNTFHVYFEHPIQVEADLFYTASAVLDGNELSYFGQEGLSEVVVGNVTFQFQCSSDSTNGTGVQGGQIPELIFYGPSQSSD
;
A
#
# COMPACT_ATOMS: atom_id res chain seq x y z
N MET A 1 78.05 13.47 14.25
CA MET A 1 77.88 12.73 15.52
C MET A 1 76.80 13.46 16.31
N HIS A 2 75.59 12.97 16.58
CA HIS A 2 75.09 11.62 16.82
C HIS A 2 73.73 11.41 16.14
N THR A 3 73.57 10.25 15.52
CA THR A 3 72.33 9.66 15.02
C THR A 3 71.72 8.81 16.15
N LYS A 4 70.43 8.99 16.47
CA LYS A 4 69.69 8.09 17.38
C LYS A 4 68.94 7.04 16.55
N GLN A 5 69.32 5.78 16.73
CA GLN A 5 68.56 4.60 16.33
C GLN A 5 67.51 4.29 17.40
N SER A 6 66.27 4.04 16.97
CA SER A 6 65.21 3.45 17.81
C SER A 6 64.77 2.14 17.18
N THR A 7 64.72 1.12 18.03
CA THR A 7 64.58 -0.30 17.77
C THR A 7 63.15 -0.69 17.35
N VAL A 8 63.02 -1.48 16.29
CA VAL A 8 61.76 -2.07 15.82
C VAL A 8 61.47 -3.34 16.63
N THR A 9 60.30 -3.42 17.26
CA THR A 9 59.78 -4.63 17.92
C THR A 9 58.67 -5.21 17.07
N ALA A 10 58.83 -6.48 16.66
CA ALA A 10 57.89 -7.23 15.85
C ALA A 10 56.62 -7.59 16.64
N MET A 11 55.45 -7.36 16.06
CA MET A 11 54.16 -7.86 16.55
C MET A 11 53.75 -9.10 15.74
N THR A 12 53.52 -10.19 16.47
CA THR A 12 52.90 -11.44 16.02
C THR A 12 51.40 -11.26 15.77
N PRO A 13 50.80 -11.90 14.75
CA PRO A 13 49.35 -11.89 14.55
C PRO A 13 48.69 -13.01 15.37
N LEU A 14 47.68 -12.64 16.17
CA LEU A 14 46.79 -13.54 16.89
C LEU A 14 45.65 -13.99 15.96
N SER A 15 45.62 -15.28 15.68
CA SER A 15 44.54 -16.02 15.05
C SER A 15 43.55 -16.51 16.12
N GLN A 16 42.28 -16.11 16.00
CA GLN A 16 41.15 -16.79 16.65
C GLN A 16 39.92 -16.79 15.72
N PRO A 17 39.26 -17.95 15.49
CA PRO A 17 38.04 -18.03 14.70
C PRO A 17 36.79 -17.76 15.56
N LEU A 18 35.85 -17.01 14.99
CA LEU A 18 34.51 -16.78 15.52
C LEU A 18 33.66 -18.06 15.38
N GLN A 19 33.41 -18.74 16.49
CA GLN A 19 32.25 -19.60 16.68
C GLN A 19 31.33 -18.91 17.69
N ILE A 20 30.04 -18.84 17.37
CA ILE A 20 28.84 -18.80 18.25
C ILE A 20 27.73 -18.09 17.45
N ILE A 21 26.83 -18.87 16.83
CA ILE A 21 25.38 -18.62 16.81
C ILE A 21 24.71 -20.00 16.78
N GLN A 22 24.24 -20.46 17.95
CA GLN A 22 23.32 -21.59 18.06
C GLN A 22 21.90 -21.06 18.29
N GLN A 23 20.97 -21.61 17.50
CA GLN A 23 19.56 -21.89 17.80
C GLN A 23 18.69 -20.78 18.42
N ILE A 24 17.91 -20.12 17.55
CA ILE A 24 16.61 -19.56 17.93
C ILE A 24 15.56 -20.37 17.17
N THR A 25 14.80 -21.20 17.88
CA THR A 25 13.61 -21.90 17.39
C THR A 25 12.43 -20.93 17.41
N LEU A 26 11.90 -20.57 16.25
CA LEU A 26 10.63 -19.84 16.10
C LEU A 26 9.47 -20.85 15.97
N PRO A 27 8.28 -20.58 16.55
CA PRO A 27 7.11 -21.44 16.37
C PRO A 27 6.52 -21.28 14.96
N SER A 28 6.16 -22.42 14.33
CA SER A 28 5.52 -22.47 13.01
C SER A 28 4.13 -21.80 13.03
N PRO A 29 3.79 -20.92 12.07
CA PRO A 29 2.41 -20.56 11.79
C PRO A 29 1.68 -21.71 11.09
N ALA A 30 0.42 -21.92 11.48
CA ALA A 30 -0.46 -22.95 10.93
C ALA A 30 -0.72 -22.72 9.43
N SER A 31 -0.77 -23.82 8.68
CA SER A 31 -0.95 -23.85 7.23
C SER A 31 -2.38 -23.44 6.81
N PRO A 32 -2.56 -22.59 5.77
CA PRO A 32 -3.88 -22.37 5.19
C PRO A 32 -4.29 -23.56 4.29
N PRO A 33 -5.61 -23.75 4.01
CA PRO A 33 -6.10 -24.90 3.27
C PRO A 33 -5.74 -24.82 1.77
N PRO A 34 -5.61 -25.96 1.06
CA PRO A 34 -5.19 -25.98 -0.33
C PRO A 34 -6.33 -25.56 -1.26
N ILE A 35 -6.18 -24.42 -1.93
CA ILE A 35 -7.00 -24.08 -3.11
C ILE A 35 -6.36 -24.78 -4.32
N SER A 36 -6.94 -25.90 -4.71
CA SER A 36 -6.54 -26.64 -5.92
C SER A 36 -7.02 -25.92 -7.18
N LYS A 37 -6.14 -25.17 -7.84
CA LYS A 37 -6.16 -25.01 -9.29
C LYS A 37 -4.72 -25.16 -9.79
N GLY A 38 -4.43 -26.33 -10.35
CA GLY A 38 -3.14 -26.61 -10.96
C GLY A 38 -2.90 -25.68 -12.15
N LEU A 39 -1.95 -24.77 -12.02
CA LEU A 39 -1.33 -24.07 -13.13
C LEU A 39 -0.20 -24.97 -13.66
N SER A 40 -0.40 -25.54 -14.85
CA SER A 40 0.67 -26.26 -15.54
C SER A 40 1.60 -25.25 -16.21
N PHE A 41 2.74 -24.98 -15.58
CA PHE A 41 3.87 -24.34 -16.26
C PHE A 41 4.49 -25.37 -17.22
N THR A 42 4.20 -25.28 -18.51
CA THR A 42 4.89 -26.09 -19.53
C THR A 42 6.29 -25.55 -19.74
N ILE A 43 7.27 -26.15 -19.08
CA ILE A 43 8.70 -25.98 -19.38
C ILE A 43 8.92 -26.45 -20.83
N PRO A 44 9.45 -25.63 -21.75
CA PRO A 44 9.69 -26.05 -23.12
C PRO A 44 10.95 -26.93 -23.18
N VAL A 45 10.81 -28.22 -22.87
CA VAL A 45 11.91 -29.22 -22.81
C VAL A 45 12.58 -29.49 -24.17
N ASN A 46 12.02 -29.01 -25.30
CA ASN A 46 12.39 -29.48 -26.63
C ASN A 46 13.26 -28.54 -27.50
N GLN A 47 13.78 -27.41 -27.00
CA GLN A 47 14.45 -26.42 -27.86
C GLN A 47 15.91 -26.75 -28.24
N THR A 48 16.53 -27.76 -27.60
CA THR A 48 17.98 -28.04 -27.72
C THR A 48 18.30 -29.48 -28.13
N LEU A 49 17.30 -30.20 -28.65
CA LEU A 49 17.49 -31.57 -29.17
C LEU A 49 18.29 -31.59 -30.49
N ASP A 50 18.26 -30.49 -31.25
CA ASP A 50 19.10 -30.30 -32.43
C ASP A 50 20.55 -30.01 -32.00
N PRO A 51 21.57 -30.79 -32.41
CA PRO A 51 22.97 -30.52 -32.11
C PRO A 51 23.47 -29.13 -32.54
N ASN A 52 22.78 -28.46 -33.47
CA ASN A 52 23.11 -27.13 -33.98
C ASN A 52 22.07 -26.07 -33.57
N TRP A 53 21.33 -26.29 -32.47
CA TRP A 53 20.29 -25.37 -32.00
C TRP A 53 20.77 -23.92 -31.84
N GLN A 54 22.06 -23.71 -31.54
CA GLN A 54 22.67 -22.40 -31.36
C GLN A 54 22.64 -21.56 -32.64
N ALA A 55 22.69 -22.19 -33.82
CA ALA A 55 22.68 -21.49 -35.11
C ALA A 55 21.34 -20.78 -35.37
N SER A 56 20.27 -21.21 -34.73
CA SER A 56 18.94 -20.60 -34.86
C SER A 56 18.70 -19.38 -33.94
N LYS A 57 19.67 -19.05 -33.07
CA LYS A 57 19.54 -18.01 -32.04
C LYS A 57 20.56 -16.89 -32.32
N ALA A 58 20.07 -15.67 -32.54
CA ALA A 58 20.89 -14.55 -33.01
C ALA A 58 21.76 -13.94 -31.91
N THR A 59 21.31 -13.98 -30.66
CA THR A 59 21.96 -13.30 -29.53
C THR A 59 22.41 -14.27 -28.44
N ILE A 60 23.37 -13.85 -27.60
CA ILE A 60 23.76 -14.60 -26.40
C ILE A 60 22.55 -14.75 -25.47
N ARG A 61 21.73 -13.70 -25.34
CA ARG A 61 20.50 -13.71 -24.56
C ARG A 61 19.54 -14.81 -25.01
N GLU A 62 19.27 -14.93 -26.30
CA GLU A 62 18.41 -15.99 -26.85
C GLU A 62 18.98 -17.39 -26.64
N ARG A 63 20.32 -17.53 -26.73
CA ARG A 63 20.99 -18.80 -26.46
C ARG A 63 20.88 -19.19 -25.00
N ASN A 64 21.10 -18.26 -24.08
CA ASN A 64 20.94 -18.52 -22.65
C ASN A 64 19.47 -18.76 -22.29
N ALA A 65 18.51 -18.05 -22.90
CA ALA A 65 17.08 -18.31 -22.71
C ALA A 65 16.71 -19.76 -23.06
N ALA A 66 17.32 -20.36 -24.10
CA ALA A 66 17.10 -21.77 -24.44
C ALA A 66 17.77 -22.77 -23.47
N MET A 67 18.73 -22.31 -22.65
CA MET A 67 19.40 -23.11 -21.60
C MET A 67 18.72 -22.99 -20.23
N PHE A 68 17.72 -22.11 -20.09
CA PHE A 68 16.92 -22.00 -18.88
C PHE A 68 16.20 -23.32 -18.58
N SER A 69 16.37 -23.83 -17.34
CA SER A 69 15.78 -25.10 -16.88
C SER A 69 16.05 -26.30 -17.80
N ASN A 70 17.22 -26.33 -18.43
CA ASN A 70 17.63 -27.36 -19.38
C ASN A 70 18.68 -28.30 -18.75
N GLU A 71 18.53 -29.61 -18.99
CA GLU A 71 19.49 -30.63 -18.51
C GLU A 71 20.79 -30.68 -19.32
N LEU A 72 20.76 -30.22 -20.58
CA LEU A 72 21.95 -30.15 -21.41
C LEU A 72 22.99 -29.27 -20.72
N MET A 73 24.20 -29.79 -20.47
CA MET A 73 25.31 -29.09 -19.81
C MET A 73 25.05 -28.62 -18.37
N ALA A 74 23.95 -29.06 -17.73
CA ALA A 74 23.68 -28.73 -16.34
C ALA A 74 24.71 -29.40 -15.40
N ASP A 75 25.34 -28.59 -14.55
CA ASP A 75 26.38 -28.98 -13.59
C ASP A 75 25.94 -28.77 -12.13
N VAL A 76 24.69 -28.35 -11.91
CA VAL A 76 24.03 -28.26 -10.60
C VAL A 76 22.51 -28.49 -10.73
N ARG A 77 21.88 -29.04 -9.69
CA ARG A 77 20.44 -29.25 -9.56
C ARG A 77 19.97 -28.68 -8.24
N PHE A 78 18.85 -27.99 -8.25
CA PHE A 78 18.21 -27.48 -7.04
C PHE A 78 16.97 -28.28 -6.70
N LEU A 79 16.79 -28.62 -5.43
CA LEU A 79 15.57 -29.17 -4.87
C LEU A 79 14.83 -28.03 -4.16
N VAL A 80 13.91 -27.38 -4.87
CA VAL A 80 13.26 -26.13 -4.46
C VAL A 80 11.87 -26.39 -3.91
N GLY A 81 11.52 -25.77 -2.79
CA GLY A 81 10.21 -25.87 -2.14
C GLY A 81 10.22 -26.71 -0.85
N PRO A 82 9.14 -26.65 -0.06
CA PRO A 82 9.07 -27.33 1.23
C PRO A 82 9.08 -28.85 1.08
N LYS A 83 9.52 -29.55 2.13
CA LYS A 83 9.57 -31.02 2.15
C LYS A 83 8.20 -31.63 1.79
N GLY A 84 8.18 -32.45 0.74
CA GLY A 84 6.95 -33.06 0.22
C GLY A 84 6.33 -32.32 -0.99
N ASN A 85 6.74 -31.09 -1.27
CA ASN A 85 6.37 -30.34 -2.48
C ASN A 85 7.62 -29.70 -3.13
N THR A 86 8.66 -30.51 -3.31
CA THR A 86 9.94 -30.09 -3.90
C THR A 86 9.95 -30.30 -5.41
N GLN A 87 10.42 -29.31 -6.16
CA GLN A 87 10.71 -29.41 -7.59
C GLN A 87 12.22 -29.50 -7.82
N ARG A 88 12.67 -30.50 -8.59
CA ARG A 88 14.06 -30.63 -9.02
C ARG A 88 14.29 -29.80 -10.29
N ILE A 89 15.18 -28.81 -10.23
CA ILE A 89 15.42 -27.84 -11.30
C ILE A 89 16.90 -27.87 -11.72
N PRO A 90 17.24 -28.21 -12.97
CA PRO A 90 18.62 -28.15 -13.47
C PRO A 90 19.06 -26.72 -13.75
N ALA A 91 20.33 -26.42 -13.49
CA ALA A 91 20.92 -25.11 -13.74
C ALA A 91 22.43 -25.21 -14.02
N HIS A 92 23.05 -24.04 -14.24
CA HIS A 92 24.43 -23.93 -14.70
C HIS A 92 25.23 -22.98 -13.78
N LYS A 93 26.24 -23.51 -13.07
CA LYS A 93 27.01 -22.80 -12.03
C LYS A 93 27.58 -21.48 -12.53
N TYR A 94 28.17 -21.47 -13.74
CA TYR A 94 28.77 -20.25 -14.32
C TYR A 94 27.74 -19.12 -14.49
N VAL A 95 26.58 -19.42 -15.10
CA VAL A 95 25.53 -18.41 -15.34
C VAL A 95 25.07 -17.80 -14.01
N LEU A 96 24.78 -18.65 -13.03
CA LEU A 96 24.32 -18.21 -11.71
C LEU A 96 25.36 -17.40 -10.95
N ALA A 97 26.62 -17.84 -10.97
CA ALA A 97 27.71 -17.14 -10.29
C ALA A 97 28.02 -15.78 -10.91
N THR A 98 27.80 -15.60 -12.22
CA THR A 98 27.97 -14.28 -12.86
C THR A 98 26.89 -13.28 -12.49
N GLY A 99 25.68 -13.74 -12.18
CA GLY A 99 24.56 -12.86 -11.84
C GLY A 99 24.25 -12.75 -10.34
N SER A 100 24.94 -13.49 -9.48
CA SER A 100 24.75 -13.46 -8.02
C SER A 100 26.05 -13.77 -7.28
N SER A 101 26.45 -12.88 -6.37
CA SER A 101 27.57 -13.10 -5.48
C SER A 101 27.34 -14.26 -4.50
N VAL A 102 26.09 -14.54 -4.15
CA VAL A 102 25.72 -15.67 -3.29
C VAL A 102 25.97 -16.99 -4.01
N PHE A 103 25.53 -17.10 -5.27
CA PHE A 103 25.83 -18.29 -6.08
C PHE A 103 27.34 -18.41 -6.38
N TYR A 104 28.04 -17.29 -6.60
CA TYR A 104 29.50 -17.33 -6.73
C TYR A 104 30.17 -17.91 -5.49
N ALA A 105 29.82 -17.43 -4.29
CA ALA A 105 30.37 -17.94 -3.04
C ALA A 105 29.99 -19.42 -2.81
N MET A 106 28.77 -19.81 -3.17
CA MET A 106 28.27 -21.19 -3.06
C MET A 106 29.06 -22.17 -3.93
N PHE A 107 29.47 -21.77 -5.14
CA PHE A 107 30.11 -22.67 -6.12
C PHE A 107 31.63 -22.54 -6.23
N TYR A 108 32.17 -21.36 -5.98
CA TYR A 108 33.58 -21.03 -6.19
C TYR A 108 34.23 -20.39 -4.95
N GLY A 109 33.49 -20.27 -3.84
CA GLY A 109 34.02 -19.79 -2.57
C GLY A 109 34.87 -20.83 -1.84
N GLY A 110 35.55 -20.40 -0.76
CA GLY A 110 36.45 -21.27 0.01
C GLY A 110 35.77 -22.40 0.80
N LEU A 111 34.43 -22.43 0.82
CA LEU A 111 33.60 -23.46 1.45
C LEU A 111 32.65 -24.13 0.42
N ALA A 112 32.98 -24.03 -0.88
CA ALA A 112 32.17 -24.66 -1.91
C ALA A 112 32.25 -26.18 -1.78
N ASP A 113 31.09 -26.82 -1.63
CA ASP A 113 30.97 -28.27 -1.67
C ASP A 113 30.76 -28.75 -3.11
N ASP A 114 31.36 -29.90 -3.45
CA ASP A 114 31.19 -30.55 -4.77
C ASP A 114 29.82 -31.22 -4.96
N ASN A 115 28.86 -30.96 -4.06
CA ASN A 115 27.54 -31.54 -4.16
C ASN A 115 26.79 -30.98 -5.39
N SER A 116 26.23 -31.88 -6.20
CA SER A 116 25.46 -31.49 -7.38
C SER A 116 24.03 -31.09 -7.03
N ASP A 117 23.51 -31.54 -5.89
CA ASP A 117 22.11 -31.36 -5.49
C ASP A 117 22.03 -30.41 -4.28
N ILE A 118 21.37 -29.26 -4.47
CA ILE A 118 21.28 -28.19 -3.47
C ILE A 118 19.84 -28.00 -3.05
N GLU A 119 19.56 -28.11 -1.75
CA GLU A 119 18.23 -27.94 -1.19
C GLU A 119 17.91 -26.46 -0.93
N ILE A 120 16.75 -25.99 -1.39
CA ILE A 120 16.22 -24.65 -1.14
C ILE A 120 14.78 -24.80 -0.61
N PRO A 121 14.60 -25.12 0.68
CA PRO A 121 13.28 -25.45 1.23
C PRO A 121 12.36 -24.24 1.45
N ASP A 122 12.93 -23.04 1.47
CA ASP A 122 12.31 -21.77 1.88
C ASP A 122 11.96 -20.84 0.70
N VAL A 123 12.10 -21.32 -0.54
CA VAL A 123 11.71 -20.59 -1.75
C VAL A 123 10.73 -21.43 -2.54
N GLU A 124 9.67 -20.80 -3.04
CA GLU A 124 8.70 -21.46 -3.91
C GLU A 124 9.29 -21.71 -5.31
N PRO A 125 8.98 -22.86 -5.95
CA PRO A 125 9.52 -23.18 -7.27
C PRO A 125 9.26 -22.10 -8.33
N ALA A 126 8.07 -21.49 -8.34
CA ALA A 126 7.71 -20.44 -9.29
C ALA A 126 8.60 -19.19 -9.14
N ALA A 127 8.83 -18.75 -7.90
CA ALA A 127 9.71 -17.62 -7.61
C ALA A 127 11.18 -17.91 -7.99
N PHE A 128 11.65 -19.13 -7.73
CA PHE A 128 13.00 -19.53 -8.14
C PHE A 128 13.15 -19.59 -9.66
N LEU A 129 12.13 -20.08 -10.37
CA LEU A 129 12.11 -20.09 -11.84
C LEU A 129 12.10 -18.67 -12.42
N ALA A 130 11.34 -17.74 -11.85
CA ALA A 130 11.37 -16.33 -12.25
C ALA A 130 12.78 -15.71 -12.05
N LEU A 131 13.41 -16.00 -10.91
CA LEU A 131 14.79 -15.59 -10.62
C LEU A 131 15.79 -16.17 -11.62
N LEU A 132 15.70 -17.48 -11.89
CA LEU A 132 16.56 -18.15 -12.87
C LEU A 132 16.36 -17.55 -14.25
N ARG A 133 15.11 -17.32 -14.68
CA ARG A 133 14.82 -16.74 -15.99
C ARG A 133 15.51 -15.38 -16.16
N TYR A 134 15.44 -14.54 -15.13
CA TYR A 134 16.16 -13.27 -15.09
C TYR A 134 17.68 -13.47 -15.23
N LEU A 135 18.29 -14.37 -14.46
CA LEU A 135 19.73 -14.63 -14.53
C LEU A 135 20.21 -15.14 -15.90
N TYR A 136 19.36 -15.88 -16.62
CA TYR A 136 19.72 -16.42 -17.93
C TYR A 136 19.56 -15.39 -19.06
N CYS A 137 18.49 -14.59 -19.06
CA CYS A 137 18.16 -13.76 -20.22
C CYS A 137 17.62 -12.36 -19.90
N ASP A 138 17.74 -11.88 -18.67
CA ASP A 138 17.19 -10.62 -18.14
C ASP A 138 15.68 -10.42 -18.42
N GLU A 139 14.93 -11.50 -18.64
CA GLU A 139 13.47 -11.45 -18.74
C GLU A 139 12.87 -11.39 -17.33
N ILE A 140 12.04 -10.38 -17.09
CA ILE A 140 11.31 -10.18 -15.85
C ILE A 140 9.84 -10.42 -16.15
N ASP A 141 9.32 -11.54 -15.65
CA ASP A 141 7.92 -11.92 -15.74
C ASP A 141 7.39 -12.04 -14.31
N LEU A 142 6.62 -11.05 -13.88
CA LEU A 142 6.13 -10.92 -12.50
C LEU A 142 4.63 -11.10 -12.47
N GLU A 143 4.17 -11.97 -11.59
CA GLU A 143 2.75 -12.23 -11.36
C GLU A 143 2.37 -11.79 -9.94
N ALA A 144 1.12 -11.35 -9.75
CA ALA A 144 0.64 -10.85 -8.46
C ALA A 144 0.78 -11.88 -7.34
N ASP A 145 0.59 -13.17 -7.65
CA ASP A 145 0.62 -14.25 -6.67
C ASP A 145 2.06 -14.65 -6.28
N THR A 146 3.06 -14.41 -7.15
CA THR A 146 4.44 -14.90 -6.96
C THR A 146 5.46 -13.79 -6.72
N VAL A 147 5.09 -12.51 -6.93
CA VAL A 147 6.02 -11.37 -6.85
C VAL A 147 6.68 -11.23 -5.47
N LEU A 148 5.98 -11.54 -4.38
CA LEU A 148 6.56 -11.45 -3.02
C LEU A 148 7.59 -12.56 -2.77
N ALA A 149 7.28 -13.79 -3.16
CA ALA A 149 8.23 -14.89 -3.12
C ALA A 149 9.43 -14.64 -4.05
N THR A 150 9.21 -13.96 -5.18
CA THR A 150 10.27 -13.56 -6.11
C THR A 150 11.15 -12.45 -5.52
N LEU A 151 10.56 -11.45 -4.85
CA LEU A 151 11.29 -10.42 -4.11
C LEU A 151 12.16 -11.03 -3.00
N TYR A 152 11.60 -11.99 -2.24
CA TYR A 152 12.34 -12.75 -1.24
C TYR A 152 13.58 -13.41 -1.85
N ALA A 153 13.39 -14.18 -2.92
CA ALA A 153 14.48 -14.89 -3.59
C ALA A 153 15.52 -13.91 -4.15
N ALA A 154 15.07 -12.82 -4.80
CA ALA A 154 15.95 -11.80 -5.36
C ALA A 154 16.83 -11.15 -4.28
N LYS A 155 16.27 -10.87 -3.09
CA LYS A 155 17.05 -10.35 -1.95
C LYS A 155 17.99 -11.41 -1.38
N LYS A 156 17.50 -12.62 -1.14
CA LYS A 156 18.28 -13.76 -0.61
C LYS A 156 19.52 -14.05 -1.46
N TYR A 157 19.40 -13.97 -2.78
CA TYR A 157 20.50 -14.21 -3.72
C TYR A 157 21.19 -12.92 -4.19
N ILE A 158 20.87 -11.75 -3.61
CA ILE A 158 21.48 -10.45 -3.92
C ILE A 158 21.45 -10.14 -5.43
N ILE A 159 20.23 -10.02 -5.96
CA ILE A 159 19.94 -9.67 -7.36
C ILE A 159 19.17 -8.33 -7.36
N PRO A 160 19.86 -7.19 -7.25
CA PRO A 160 19.21 -5.91 -6.91
C PRO A 160 18.24 -5.40 -7.97
N HIS A 161 18.50 -5.67 -9.25
CA HIS A 161 17.65 -5.23 -10.35
C HIS A 161 16.32 -5.97 -10.37
N LEU A 162 16.33 -7.29 -10.13
CA LEU A 162 15.10 -8.07 -10.00
C LEU A 162 14.32 -7.66 -8.75
N ALA A 163 15.00 -7.45 -7.61
CA ALA A 163 14.37 -6.98 -6.38
C ALA A 163 13.68 -5.62 -6.60
N ARG A 164 14.35 -4.67 -7.25
CA ARG A 164 13.77 -3.36 -7.59
C ARG A 164 12.55 -3.48 -8.49
N ALA A 165 12.59 -4.34 -9.51
CA ALA A 165 11.45 -4.57 -10.38
C ALA A 165 10.24 -5.14 -9.62
N CYS A 166 10.48 -6.07 -8.67
CA CYS A 166 9.43 -6.60 -7.80
C CYS A 166 8.83 -5.50 -6.92
N VAL A 167 9.65 -4.65 -6.29
CA VAL A 167 9.17 -3.52 -5.48
C VAL A 167 8.34 -2.56 -6.32
N THR A 168 8.81 -2.17 -7.51
CA THR A 168 8.04 -1.30 -8.42
C THR A 168 6.71 -1.92 -8.84
N PHE A 169 6.67 -3.23 -9.10
CA PHE A 169 5.42 -3.94 -9.38
C PHE A 169 4.45 -3.89 -8.20
N LEU A 170 4.95 -4.11 -6.98
CA LEU A 170 4.14 -4.06 -5.75
C LEU A 170 3.60 -2.65 -5.50
N GLU A 171 4.42 -1.62 -5.72
CA GLU A 171 4.02 -0.21 -5.55
C GLU A 171 2.97 0.27 -6.54
N THR A 172 3.03 -0.25 -7.78
CA THR A 172 2.08 0.10 -8.85
C THR A 172 0.77 -0.67 -8.74
N SER A 173 0.80 -1.87 -8.14
CA SER A 173 -0.39 -2.69 -7.86
C SER A 173 -0.97 -2.48 -6.46
N LEU A 174 -0.38 -1.58 -5.66
CA LEU A 174 -0.83 -1.26 -4.31
C LEU A 174 -2.19 -0.54 -4.32
N THR A 175 -3.15 -1.14 -3.62
CA THR A 175 -4.50 -0.63 -3.44
C THR A 175 -4.98 -0.90 -2.02
N ALA A 176 -6.08 -0.29 -1.59
CA ALA A 176 -6.68 -0.59 -0.29
C ALA A 176 -6.96 -2.10 -0.10
N LYS A 177 -7.25 -2.84 -1.18
CA LYS A 177 -7.61 -4.27 -1.12
C LYS A 177 -6.47 -5.21 -0.74
N ASN A 178 -5.22 -4.83 -1.05
CA ASN A 178 -4.04 -5.66 -0.79
C ASN A 178 -3.06 -5.01 0.20
N ALA A 179 -3.25 -3.74 0.57
CA ALA A 179 -2.31 -3.01 1.43
C ALA A 179 -2.07 -3.67 2.79
N CYS A 180 -3.12 -4.16 3.46
CA CYS A 180 -2.98 -4.82 4.77
C CYS A 180 -2.19 -6.14 4.68
N LEU A 181 -2.48 -6.96 3.67
CA LEU A 181 -1.77 -8.21 3.44
C LEU A 181 -0.30 -7.97 3.07
N LEU A 182 -0.06 -7.02 2.15
CA LEU A 182 1.29 -6.63 1.76
C LEU A 182 2.09 -6.11 2.94
N LEU A 183 1.47 -5.32 3.82
CA LEU A 183 2.09 -4.83 5.04
C LEU A 183 2.47 -5.98 5.99
N SER A 184 1.58 -6.94 6.23
CA SER A 184 1.88 -8.13 7.06
C SER A 184 3.07 -8.93 6.51
N GLN A 185 3.19 -9.01 5.19
CA GLN A 185 4.27 -9.74 4.53
C GLN A 185 5.56 -8.90 4.38
N SER A 186 5.46 -7.57 4.38
CA SER A 186 6.59 -6.64 4.17
C SER A 186 7.68 -6.73 5.24
N CYS A 187 7.33 -7.19 6.44
CA CYS A 187 8.30 -7.43 7.53
C CYS A 187 9.41 -8.41 7.13
N LEU A 188 9.21 -9.22 6.09
CA LEU A 188 10.19 -10.19 5.59
C LEU A 188 11.24 -9.58 4.65
N PHE A 189 11.00 -8.37 4.13
CA PHE A 189 11.78 -7.85 3.01
C PHE A 189 12.54 -6.56 3.33
N GLU A 190 12.44 -5.97 4.53
CA GLU A 190 13.17 -4.73 4.88
C GLU A 190 12.99 -3.59 3.84
N GLU A 191 11.76 -3.35 3.39
CA GLU A 191 11.43 -2.28 2.42
C GLU A 191 10.62 -1.17 3.11
N PRO A 192 11.27 -0.21 3.82
CA PRO A 192 10.57 0.80 4.60
C PRO A 192 9.72 1.75 3.74
N GLU A 193 10.16 2.04 2.51
CA GLU A 193 9.40 2.90 1.59
C GLU A 193 8.11 2.22 1.14
N LEU A 194 8.15 0.91 0.84
CA LEU A 194 6.95 0.15 0.49
C LEU A 194 5.97 0.08 1.68
N MET A 195 6.49 -0.16 2.88
CA MET A 195 5.70 -0.15 4.12
C MET A 195 5.00 1.18 4.34
N GLN A 196 5.73 2.28 4.17
CA GLN A 196 5.19 3.63 4.31
C GLN A 196 4.05 3.88 3.30
N ARG A 197 4.21 3.46 2.04
CA ARG A 197 3.14 3.56 1.04
C ARG A 197 1.92 2.71 1.38
N CYS A 198 2.12 1.51 1.94
CA CYS A 198 1.01 0.68 2.42
C CYS A 198 0.22 1.43 3.51
N TRP A 199 0.93 2.04 4.46
CA TRP A 199 0.31 2.83 5.51
C TRP A 199 -0.45 4.05 5.01
N GLU A 200 0.07 4.76 4.02
CA GLU A 200 -0.62 5.90 3.40
C GLU A 200 -1.95 5.49 2.76
N VAL A 201 -1.97 4.36 2.07
CA VAL A 201 -3.19 3.80 1.45
C VAL A 201 -4.16 3.32 2.54
N ILE A 202 -3.66 2.62 3.55
CA ILE A 202 -4.47 2.14 4.68
C ILE A 202 -5.09 3.32 5.44
N ASP A 203 -4.36 4.41 5.66
CA ASP A 203 -4.90 5.56 6.36
C ASP A 203 -5.94 6.30 5.54
N ALA A 204 -5.66 6.55 4.25
CA ALA A 204 -6.55 7.32 3.40
C ALA A 204 -7.82 6.55 3.03
N GLN A 205 -7.70 5.24 2.81
CA GLN A 205 -8.78 4.37 2.34
C GLN A 205 -9.10 3.27 3.36
N ALA A 206 -9.06 3.61 4.65
CA ALA A 206 -9.16 2.68 5.76
C ALA A 206 -10.39 1.76 5.70
N GLU A 207 -11.59 2.30 5.44
CA GLU A 207 -12.78 1.45 5.35
C GLU A 207 -12.71 0.40 4.24
N MET A 208 -12.13 0.75 3.09
CA MET A 208 -11.94 -0.18 1.98
C MET A 208 -10.90 -1.26 2.33
N ALA A 209 -9.85 -0.88 3.06
CA ALA A 209 -8.80 -1.81 3.48
C ALA A 209 -9.29 -2.78 4.56
N LEU A 210 -10.02 -2.27 5.56
CA LEU A 210 -10.60 -3.07 6.66
C LEU A 210 -11.66 -4.06 6.18
N LYS A 211 -12.40 -3.73 5.11
CA LYS A 211 -13.42 -4.60 4.49
C LYS A 211 -12.86 -5.51 3.39
N SER A 212 -11.54 -5.46 3.13
CA SER A 212 -10.93 -6.29 2.08
C SER A 212 -10.87 -7.76 2.46
N GLU A 213 -10.93 -8.64 1.47
CA GLU A 213 -10.82 -10.09 1.69
C GLU A 213 -9.48 -10.46 2.33
N GLY A 214 -8.38 -9.79 1.95
CA GLY A 214 -7.06 -10.03 2.51
C GLY A 214 -6.86 -9.51 3.94
N PHE A 215 -7.80 -8.74 4.50
CA PHE A 215 -7.65 -8.23 5.87
C PHE A 215 -7.67 -9.34 6.92
N VAL A 216 -8.48 -10.39 6.73
CA VAL A 216 -8.58 -11.49 7.71
C VAL A 216 -7.33 -12.39 7.71
N ASP A 217 -6.48 -12.27 6.69
CA ASP A 217 -5.27 -13.06 6.51
C ASP A 217 -4.02 -12.45 7.15
N ILE A 218 -4.11 -11.24 7.71
CA ILE A 218 -2.99 -10.60 8.39
C ILE A 218 -2.69 -11.26 9.74
N ASP A 219 -1.43 -11.17 10.17
CA ASP A 219 -1.02 -11.60 11.50
C ASP A 219 -1.51 -10.66 12.62
N ILE A 220 -1.50 -11.15 13.86
CA ILE A 220 -1.98 -10.40 15.05
C ILE A 220 -1.18 -9.11 15.29
N ASN A 221 0.12 -9.06 14.99
CA ASN A 221 0.92 -7.85 15.24
C ASN A 221 0.56 -6.76 14.22
N THR A 222 0.30 -7.16 12.97
CA THR A 222 -0.22 -6.25 11.95
C THR A 222 -1.61 -5.75 12.32
N LEU A 223 -2.52 -6.63 12.79
CA LEU A 223 -3.83 -6.22 13.30
C LEU A 223 -3.70 -5.19 14.44
N GLU A 224 -2.87 -5.48 15.44
CA GLU A 224 -2.61 -4.57 16.57
C GLU A 224 -2.09 -3.22 16.08
N SER A 225 -1.15 -3.21 15.13
CA SER A 225 -0.60 -1.99 14.55
C SER A 225 -1.65 -1.17 13.81
N VAL A 226 -2.55 -1.81 13.07
CA VAL A 226 -3.69 -1.15 12.41
C VAL A 226 -4.64 -0.59 13.48
N LEU A 227 -5.11 -1.40 14.43
CA LEU A 227 -6.08 -0.96 15.44
C LEU A 227 -5.55 0.13 16.38
N ALA A 228 -4.23 0.20 16.62
CA ALA A 228 -3.62 1.25 17.43
C ALA A 228 -3.48 2.61 16.69
N ARG A 229 -3.60 2.64 15.37
CA ARG A 229 -3.19 3.76 14.53
C ARG A 229 -4.12 4.99 14.61
N GLU A 230 -3.57 6.15 14.99
CA GLU A 230 -4.34 7.40 15.15
C GLU A 230 -4.82 8.01 13.82
N THR A 231 -4.10 7.77 12.73
CA THR A 231 -4.33 8.41 11.42
C THR A 231 -5.36 7.69 10.56
N LEU A 232 -5.89 6.54 10.99
CA LEU A 232 -6.89 5.79 10.24
C LEU A 232 -8.16 6.62 10.01
N ASN A 233 -8.50 6.83 8.74
CA ASN A 233 -9.70 7.55 8.33
C ASN A 233 -10.91 6.59 8.24
N ALA A 234 -11.33 6.03 9.37
CA ALA A 234 -12.49 5.13 9.45
C ALA A 234 -13.28 5.31 10.76
N LYS A 235 -14.58 5.00 10.71
CA LYS A 235 -15.43 4.93 11.91
C LYS A 235 -15.03 3.75 12.80
N GLU A 236 -15.11 3.92 14.11
CA GLU A 236 -14.80 2.84 15.07
C GLU A 236 -15.68 1.61 14.90
N MET A 237 -16.93 1.77 14.46
CA MET A 237 -17.81 0.64 14.15
C MET A 237 -17.22 -0.27 13.05
N VAL A 238 -16.60 0.32 12.03
CA VAL A 238 -15.96 -0.45 10.93
C VAL A 238 -14.73 -1.20 11.45
N LEU A 239 -13.93 -0.59 12.32
CA LEU A 239 -12.80 -1.27 12.96
C LEU A 239 -13.28 -2.44 13.83
N PHE A 240 -14.37 -2.25 14.57
CA PHE A 240 -14.95 -3.30 15.40
C PHE A 240 -15.42 -4.49 14.57
N GLU A 241 -16.19 -4.26 13.51
CA GLU A 241 -16.64 -5.32 12.60
C GLU A 241 -15.45 -6.04 11.94
N ALA A 242 -14.45 -5.29 11.47
CA ALA A 242 -13.25 -5.87 10.87
C ALA A 242 -12.48 -6.76 11.85
N ALA A 243 -12.33 -6.33 13.11
CA ALA A 243 -11.71 -7.13 14.17
C ALA A 243 -12.51 -8.41 14.47
N LEU A 244 -13.85 -8.37 14.46
CA LEU A 244 -14.67 -9.57 14.65
C LEU A 244 -14.56 -10.55 13.49
N ASN A 245 -14.46 -10.06 12.26
CA ASN A 245 -14.25 -10.88 11.07
C ASN A 245 -12.87 -11.54 11.09
N TRP A 246 -11.83 -10.78 11.43
CA TRP A 246 -10.49 -11.32 11.64
C TRP A 246 -10.48 -12.38 12.75
N ALA A 247 -11.14 -12.11 13.88
CA ALA A 247 -11.23 -13.05 15.00
C ALA A 247 -11.96 -14.35 14.61
N ALA A 248 -13.00 -14.26 13.78
CA ALA A 248 -13.69 -15.43 13.26
C ALA A 248 -12.76 -16.29 12.40
N ALA A 249 -12.03 -15.66 11.47
CA ALA A 249 -11.05 -16.34 10.62
C ALA A 249 -9.93 -16.98 11.46
N GLU A 250 -9.44 -16.28 12.47
CA GLU A 250 -8.42 -16.79 13.38
C GLU A 250 -8.92 -17.96 14.23
N CYS A 251 -10.19 -17.96 14.64
CA CYS A 251 -10.79 -19.13 15.28
C CYS A 251 -10.75 -20.35 14.35
N PHE A 252 -11.16 -20.20 13.08
CA PHE A 252 -11.08 -21.29 12.10
C PHE A 252 -9.65 -21.77 11.87
N ARG A 253 -8.65 -20.86 11.80
CA ARG A 253 -7.23 -21.23 11.67
C ARG A 253 -6.69 -22.01 12.86
N ARG A 254 -7.31 -21.88 14.03
CA ARG A 254 -6.94 -22.58 15.28
C ARG A 254 -7.86 -23.78 15.60
N ASP A 255 -8.69 -24.21 14.64
CA ASP A 255 -9.68 -25.26 14.82
C ASP A 255 -10.65 -24.98 16.00
N LEU A 256 -11.04 -23.71 16.18
CA LEU A 256 -12.00 -23.26 17.18
C LEU A 256 -13.30 -22.82 16.51
N GLU A 257 -14.44 -23.14 17.15
CA GLU A 257 -15.73 -22.56 16.77
C GLU A 257 -15.73 -21.04 17.02
N PRO A 258 -16.26 -20.21 16.09
CA PRO A 258 -16.21 -18.75 16.18
C PRO A 258 -17.27 -18.17 17.15
N THR A 259 -17.28 -18.65 18.39
CA THR A 259 -18.10 -18.12 19.49
C THR A 259 -17.58 -16.75 19.96
N SER A 260 -18.40 -15.97 20.67
CA SER A 260 -17.96 -14.68 21.20
C SER A 260 -16.80 -14.81 22.20
N GLU A 261 -16.80 -15.85 23.04
CA GLU A 261 -15.72 -16.12 23.98
C GLU A 261 -14.40 -16.42 23.26
N ASN A 262 -14.43 -17.30 22.25
CA ASN A 262 -13.24 -17.66 21.47
C ASN A 262 -12.72 -16.46 20.65
N LYS A 263 -13.62 -15.67 20.04
CA LYS A 263 -13.26 -14.43 19.34
C LYS A 263 -12.58 -13.43 20.28
N ARG A 264 -13.11 -13.25 21.49
CA ARG A 264 -12.49 -12.40 22.51
C ARG A 264 -11.10 -12.91 22.90
N GLN A 265 -10.97 -14.23 23.07
CA GLN A 265 -9.70 -14.87 23.43
C GLN A 265 -8.63 -14.66 22.34
N VAL A 266 -8.96 -14.88 21.07
CA VAL A 266 -7.98 -14.72 19.96
C VAL A 266 -7.63 -13.26 19.70
N LEU A 267 -8.56 -12.31 19.91
CA LEU A 267 -8.28 -10.88 19.84
C LEU A 267 -7.36 -10.42 20.98
N GLY A 268 -7.52 -10.98 22.18
CA GLY A 268 -6.69 -10.65 23.33
C GLY A 268 -6.59 -9.14 23.57
N ARG A 269 -5.37 -8.59 23.54
CA ARG A 269 -5.13 -7.15 23.74
C ARG A 269 -5.62 -6.26 22.59
N ALA A 270 -5.73 -6.80 21.38
CA ALA A 270 -6.16 -6.05 20.20
C ALA A 270 -7.58 -5.49 20.37
N LEU A 271 -8.45 -6.19 21.10
CA LEU A 271 -9.80 -5.73 21.44
C LEU A 271 -9.79 -4.36 22.13
N TYR A 272 -8.86 -4.14 23.06
CA TYR A 272 -8.80 -2.90 23.85
C TYR A 272 -8.13 -1.73 23.09
N MET A 273 -7.66 -1.95 21.85
CA MET A 273 -7.19 -0.89 20.96
C MET A 273 -8.34 -0.23 20.18
N ILE A 274 -9.51 -0.87 20.16
CA ILE A 274 -10.73 -0.36 19.52
C ILE A 274 -11.39 0.66 20.45
N ARG A 275 -11.77 1.82 19.93
CA ARG A 275 -12.28 2.94 20.75
C ARG A 275 -13.79 2.88 20.84
N ILE A 276 -14.31 1.78 21.38
CA ILE A 276 -15.76 1.53 21.51
C ILE A 276 -16.51 2.73 22.14
N PRO A 277 -16.00 3.40 23.20
CA PRO A 277 -16.67 4.57 23.77
C PRO A 277 -16.69 5.81 22.87
N ALA A 278 -15.91 5.84 21.78
CA ALA A 278 -15.90 6.91 20.78
C ALA A 278 -16.90 6.65 19.62
N MET A 279 -17.59 5.51 19.61
CA MET A 279 -18.76 5.26 18.75
C MET A 279 -19.93 6.17 19.15
N THR A 280 -20.92 6.30 18.28
CA THR A 280 -22.22 6.83 18.71
C THR A 280 -22.94 5.83 19.62
N LEU A 281 -23.87 6.32 20.45
CA LEU A 281 -24.67 5.45 21.32
C LEU A 281 -25.46 4.41 20.51
N GLU A 282 -25.95 4.80 19.32
CA GLU A 282 -26.67 3.90 18.43
C GLU A 282 -25.78 2.79 17.87
N GLU A 283 -24.58 3.13 17.37
CA GLU A 283 -23.60 2.14 16.90
C GLU A 283 -23.17 1.19 18.03
N PHE A 284 -22.96 1.70 19.25
CA PHE A 284 -22.66 0.86 20.41
C PHE A 284 -23.82 -0.08 20.76
N ALA A 285 -25.03 0.45 20.88
CA ALA A 285 -26.20 -0.30 21.31
C ALA A 285 -26.62 -1.38 20.30
N ASN A 286 -26.51 -1.10 19.00
CA ASN A 286 -26.87 -2.02 17.92
C ASN A 286 -25.70 -2.89 17.44
N GLY A 287 -24.48 -2.60 17.87
CA GLY A 287 -23.27 -3.33 17.52
C GLY A 287 -22.59 -3.97 18.73
N ALA A 288 -21.63 -3.27 19.32
CA ALA A 288 -20.72 -3.83 20.33
C ALA A 288 -21.45 -4.41 21.55
N ALA A 289 -22.52 -3.76 22.04
CA ALA A 289 -23.28 -4.21 23.20
C ALA A 289 -24.00 -5.56 22.97
N GLN A 290 -24.40 -5.86 21.73
CA GLN A 290 -25.13 -7.08 21.37
C GLN A 290 -24.21 -8.18 20.82
N SER A 291 -22.94 -7.88 20.57
CA SER A 291 -21.97 -8.83 20.00
C SER A 291 -21.64 -10.04 20.88
N GLY A 292 -21.92 -9.94 22.19
CA GLY A 292 -21.51 -10.93 23.19
C GLY A 292 -19.99 -10.95 23.46
N ILE A 293 -19.21 -10.08 22.81
CA ILE A 293 -17.76 -9.98 22.97
C ILE A 293 -17.41 -9.23 24.25
N LEU A 294 -18.18 -8.19 24.59
CA LEU A 294 -17.99 -7.42 25.81
C LEU A 294 -18.55 -8.16 27.02
N THR A 295 -17.84 -8.08 28.14
CA THR A 295 -18.37 -8.55 29.43
C THR A 295 -19.53 -7.68 29.87
N LEU A 296 -20.41 -8.21 30.73
CA LEU A 296 -21.55 -7.45 31.26
C LEU A 296 -21.11 -6.16 31.98
N GLN A 297 -19.97 -6.21 32.69
CA GLN A 297 -19.39 -5.05 33.37
C GLN A 297 -18.92 -4.00 32.35
N GLU A 298 -18.17 -4.39 31.32
CA GLU A 298 -17.72 -3.47 30.28
C GLU A 298 -18.89 -2.83 29.54
N THR A 299 -19.91 -3.61 29.17
CA THR A 299 -21.11 -3.08 28.51
C THR A 299 -21.82 -2.05 29.39
N THR A 300 -21.92 -2.31 30.70
CA THR A 300 -22.53 -1.40 31.67
C THR A 300 -21.70 -0.12 31.82
N ASP A 301 -20.39 -0.24 31.98
CA ASP A 301 -19.50 0.91 32.16
C ASP A 301 -19.44 1.80 30.92
N ILE A 302 -19.41 1.20 29.73
CA ILE A 302 -19.48 1.94 28.46
C ILE A 302 -20.84 2.62 28.30
N PHE A 303 -21.95 1.97 28.65
CA PHE A 303 -23.27 2.60 28.64
C PHE A 303 -23.35 3.81 29.59
N LEU A 304 -22.78 3.70 30.79
CA LEU A 304 -22.67 4.81 31.73
C LEU A 304 -21.76 5.92 31.19
N HIS A 305 -20.73 5.62 30.41
CA HIS A 305 -19.90 6.63 29.76
C HIS A 305 -20.69 7.54 28.80
N PHE A 306 -21.72 6.99 28.14
CA PHE A 306 -22.61 7.75 27.25
C PHE A 306 -23.66 8.57 27.99
N THR A 307 -24.19 8.06 29.10
CA THR A 307 -25.43 8.56 29.70
C THR A 307 -25.24 9.26 31.05
N ALA A 308 -24.20 8.90 31.81
CA ALA A 308 -24.00 9.39 33.17
C ALA A 308 -23.20 10.71 33.20
N THR A 309 -23.52 11.57 34.17
CA THR A 309 -22.75 12.79 34.45
C THR A 309 -21.36 12.46 34.99
N ASN A 310 -21.29 11.46 35.88
CA ASN A 310 -20.03 10.96 36.45
C ASN A 310 -19.62 9.69 35.68
N LYS A 311 -18.60 9.83 34.83
CA LYS A 311 -18.18 8.76 33.93
C LYS A 311 -17.26 7.75 34.65
N PRO A 312 -17.46 6.44 34.45
CA PRO A 312 -16.53 5.44 34.96
C PRO A 312 -15.19 5.50 34.22
N MET A 313 -14.14 4.96 34.84
CA MET A 313 -12.88 4.71 34.14
C MET A 313 -13.01 3.45 33.28
N LEU A 314 -12.69 3.57 32.00
CA LEU A 314 -12.79 2.50 31.04
C LEU A 314 -11.40 1.96 30.68
N GLN A 315 -11.33 0.67 30.35
CA GLN A 315 -10.13 0.05 29.77
C GLN A 315 -9.97 0.41 28.28
N PHE A 316 -11.06 0.86 27.64
CA PHE A 316 -11.07 1.27 26.25
C PHE A 316 -10.72 2.76 26.09
N PRO A 317 -9.95 3.14 25.06
CA PRO A 317 -9.73 4.54 24.73
C PRO A 317 -11.05 5.25 24.40
N THR A 318 -11.23 6.46 24.93
CA THR A 318 -12.49 7.22 24.80
C THR A 318 -12.45 8.35 23.78
N LYS A 319 -11.26 8.70 23.27
CA LYS A 319 -11.09 9.77 22.30
C LYS A 319 -11.20 9.21 20.89
N MET A 320 -11.93 9.91 20.03
CA MET A 320 -11.92 9.62 18.59
C MET A 320 -10.50 9.62 18.04
N ARG A 321 -10.26 8.86 16.97
CA ARG A 321 -9.03 8.92 16.19
C ARG A 321 -8.82 10.32 15.64
N ALA A 322 -7.56 10.75 15.60
CA ALA A 322 -7.20 12.03 15.01
C ALA A 322 -7.52 12.08 13.51
N GLY A 323 -7.35 10.94 12.82
CA GLY A 323 -7.50 10.83 11.38
C GLY A 323 -6.37 11.54 10.61
N LEU A 324 -6.50 11.59 9.29
CA LEU A 324 -5.57 12.33 8.44
C LEU A 324 -5.89 13.82 8.45
N LYS A 325 -4.85 14.65 8.53
CA LYS A 325 -4.97 16.10 8.39
C LYS A 325 -5.07 16.46 6.91
N ALA A 326 -6.22 16.97 6.49
CA ALA A 326 -6.41 17.45 5.13
C ALA A 326 -5.56 18.70 4.87
N GLN A 327 -4.97 18.75 3.68
CA GLN A 327 -4.30 19.92 3.10
C GLN A 327 -5.21 20.54 2.03
N VAL A 328 -5.08 21.84 1.82
CA VAL A 328 -5.92 22.59 0.88
C VAL A 328 -5.03 23.35 -0.10
N CYS A 329 -5.19 23.07 -1.39
CA CYS A 329 -4.52 23.78 -2.47
C CYS A 329 -5.42 24.88 -3.02
N HIS A 330 -5.13 26.13 -2.63
CA HIS A 330 -5.81 27.31 -3.14
C HIS A 330 -5.18 27.74 -4.47
N ARG A 331 -5.98 27.82 -5.53
CA ARG A 331 -5.46 28.19 -6.87
C ARG A 331 -5.59 29.67 -7.22
N PHE A 332 -6.35 30.44 -6.45
CA PHE A 332 -6.66 31.85 -6.73
C PHE A 332 -6.13 32.74 -5.60
N GLN A 333 -5.60 33.91 -5.96
CA GLN A 333 -5.13 34.90 -4.98
C GLN A 333 -6.26 35.78 -4.46
N SER A 334 -7.34 35.93 -5.23
CA SER A 334 -8.48 36.78 -4.88
C SER A 334 -9.81 36.19 -5.35
N SER A 335 -10.90 36.65 -4.74
CA SER A 335 -12.28 36.32 -5.12
C SER A 335 -13.03 37.58 -5.56
N ALA A 336 -13.89 37.47 -6.57
CA ALA A 336 -14.70 38.56 -7.11
C ALA A 336 -16.18 38.17 -7.22
N TYR A 337 -17.06 39.18 -7.27
CA TYR A 337 -18.52 38.98 -7.37
C TYR A 337 -19.30 40.08 -8.12
N ARG A 338 -18.67 41.21 -8.46
CA ARG A 338 -19.34 42.36 -9.07
C ARG A 338 -18.85 42.61 -10.50
N SER A 339 -19.39 41.83 -11.45
CA SER A 339 -19.29 42.09 -12.91
C SER A 339 -20.17 41.16 -13.77
N ASN A 340 -21.32 40.68 -13.30
CA ASN A 340 -22.30 39.89 -14.09
C ASN A 340 -21.82 38.55 -14.70
N GLN A 341 -20.69 37.99 -14.28
CA GLN A 341 -20.02 36.92 -15.04
C GLN A 341 -20.32 35.46 -14.62
N TRP A 342 -20.40 35.13 -13.33
CA TRP A 342 -20.52 33.71 -12.90
C TRP A 342 -21.91 33.36 -12.36
N ARG A 343 -22.48 32.26 -12.88
CA ARG A 343 -23.82 31.76 -12.55
C ARG A 343 -23.83 30.24 -12.55
N TYR A 344 -24.71 29.65 -11.74
CA TYR A 344 -24.87 28.21 -11.64
C TYR A 344 -26.05 27.70 -12.48
N ARG A 345 -25.85 27.56 -13.79
CA ARG A 345 -26.92 27.17 -14.74
C ARG A 345 -26.82 25.70 -15.18
N GLY A 346 -26.34 24.82 -14.30
CA GLY A 346 -26.06 23.42 -14.65
C GLY A 346 -24.95 23.23 -15.68
N ARG A 347 -24.12 24.26 -15.90
CA ARG A 347 -22.92 24.16 -16.75
C ARG A 347 -21.75 23.60 -15.94
N CYS A 348 -20.82 22.96 -16.63
CA CYS A 348 -19.66 22.33 -16.01
C CYS A 348 -18.54 23.36 -15.82
N ASP A 349 -18.10 23.52 -14.58
CA ASP A 349 -16.83 24.13 -14.23
C ASP A 349 -15.78 23.01 -14.15
N SER A 350 -14.68 23.14 -14.89
CA SER A 350 -13.69 22.07 -14.95
C SER A 350 -12.26 22.60 -15.07
N ILE A 351 -11.32 21.93 -14.41
CA ILE A 351 -9.89 22.22 -14.47
C ILE A 351 -9.10 20.92 -14.55
N GLN A 352 -7.98 20.93 -15.27
CA GLN A 352 -7.00 19.85 -15.21
C GLN A 352 -5.89 20.18 -14.23
N PHE A 353 -5.44 19.18 -13.49
CA PHE A 353 -4.30 19.31 -12.59
C PHE A 353 -3.39 18.09 -12.67
N CYS A 354 -2.10 18.31 -12.41
CA CYS A 354 -1.06 17.31 -12.24
C CYS A 354 -0.33 17.60 -10.92
N VAL A 355 0.21 16.56 -10.29
CA VAL A 355 0.99 16.68 -9.05
C VAL A 355 2.32 15.95 -9.17
N ASP A 356 3.35 16.43 -8.50
CA ASP A 356 4.69 15.81 -8.48
C ASP A 356 4.82 14.64 -7.50
N LYS A 357 3.84 14.46 -6.62
CA LYS A 357 3.79 13.39 -5.61
C LYS A 357 2.42 12.76 -5.56
N ARG A 358 2.39 11.47 -5.21
CA ARG A 358 1.14 10.75 -4.96
C ARG A 358 0.38 11.43 -3.82
N ILE A 359 -0.92 11.66 -4.04
CA ILE A 359 -1.85 12.20 -3.04
C ILE A 359 -3.18 11.45 -3.07
N PHE A 360 -4.04 11.71 -2.09
CA PHE A 360 -5.43 11.28 -2.08
C PHE A 360 -6.34 12.49 -2.10
N VAL A 361 -7.06 12.73 -3.20
CA VAL A 361 -8.03 13.83 -3.29
C VAL A 361 -9.29 13.44 -2.52
N VAL A 362 -9.71 14.30 -1.59
CA VAL A 362 -10.86 14.09 -0.71
C VAL A 362 -12.07 14.88 -1.18
N GLY A 363 -11.86 16.03 -1.81
CA GLY A 363 -12.95 16.90 -2.22
C GLY A 363 -12.47 18.21 -2.83
N PHE A 364 -13.44 19.09 -3.09
CA PHE A 364 -13.22 20.42 -3.65
C PHE A 364 -13.82 21.48 -2.72
N GLY A 365 -13.17 22.63 -2.62
CA GLY A 365 -13.81 23.84 -2.13
C GLY A 365 -14.40 24.62 -3.30
N LEU A 366 -15.66 25.04 -3.15
CA LEU A 366 -16.43 25.74 -4.16
C LEU A 366 -16.81 27.12 -3.64
N TYR A 367 -16.85 28.13 -4.51
CA TYR A 367 -17.48 29.38 -4.13
C TYR A 367 -18.99 29.21 -4.00
N GLY A 368 -19.62 30.11 -3.26
CA GLY A 368 -21.07 30.15 -3.07
C GLY A 368 -21.74 31.37 -3.69
N SER A 369 -22.97 31.62 -3.26
CA SER A 369 -23.81 32.73 -3.69
C SER A 369 -23.17 34.07 -3.36
N SER A 370 -23.29 35.04 -4.26
CA SER A 370 -22.95 36.44 -4.00
C SER A 370 -24.16 37.34 -3.73
N SER A 371 -25.38 36.78 -3.78
CA SER A 371 -26.64 37.50 -3.59
C SER A 371 -27.21 37.35 -2.17
N GLY A 372 -26.60 36.54 -1.32
CA GLY A 372 -27.12 36.16 0.00
C GLY A 372 -27.13 34.65 0.20
N ALA A 373 -27.67 34.19 1.32
CA ALA A 373 -27.66 32.78 1.67
C ALA A 373 -28.49 31.92 0.69
N ALA A 374 -27.95 30.78 0.29
CA ALA A 374 -28.59 29.86 -0.66
C ALA A 374 -28.11 28.42 -0.50
N ASP A 375 -29.00 27.46 -0.77
CA ASP A 375 -28.66 26.05 -0.90
C ASP A 375 -28.36 25.71 -2.36
N TYR A 376 -27.25 25.02 -2.60
CA TYR A 376 -26.90 24.52 -3.92
C TYR A 376 -26.91 23.00 -3.95
N LYS A 377 -27.42 22.45 -5.05
CA LYS A 377 -27.12 21.07 -5.45
C LYS A 377 -25.87 21.12 -6.31
N VAL A 378 -24.96 20.20 -6.05
CA VAL A 378 -23.73 20.08 -6.82
C VAL A 378 -23.40 18.64 -7.11
N LYS A 379 -23.01 18.39 -8.36
CA LYS A 379 -22.33 17.18 -8.79
C LYS A 379 -20.84 17.47 -8.91
N ILE A 380 -20.00 16.75 -8.18
CA ILE A 380 -18.55 16.77 -8.38
C ILE A 380 -18.08 15.47 -9.02
N GLU A 381 -17.06 15.56 -9.87
CA GLU A 381 -16.43 14.41 -10.53
C GLU A 381 -14.91 14.59 -10.53
N LEU A 382 -14.19 13.51 -10.29
CA LEU A 382 -12.75 13.41 -10.56
C LEU A 382 -12.54 12.40 -11.70
N LYS A 383 -11.84 12.81 -12.76
CA LYS A 383 -11.68 12.01 -13.97
C LYS A 383 -10.21 11.85 -14.35
N ARG A 384 -9.92 10.79 -15.11
CA ARG A 384 -8.64 10.59 -15.79
C ARG A 384 -8.90 9.99 -17.16
N LEU A 385 -8.31 10.59 -18.21
CA LEU A 385 -8.48 10.15 -19.60
C LEU A 385 -9.96 9.96 -20.00
N GLY A 386 -10.82 10.88 -19.56
CA GLY A 386 -12.26 10.85 -19.83
C GLY A 386 -13.08 9.87 -18.97
N ARG A 387 -12.43 8.98 -18.21
CA ARG A 387 -13.11 8.06 -17.29
C ARG A 387 -13.34 8.73 -15.93
N VAL A 388 -14.56 8.66 -15.42
CA VAL A 388 -14.90 9.07 -14.04
C VAL A 388 -14.30 8.07 -13.06
N LEU A 389 -13.48 8.55 -12.14
CA LEU A 389 -12.88 7.76 -11.06
C LEU A 389 -13.77 7.78 -9.82
N ALA A 390 -14.36 8.93 -9.51
CA ALA A 390 -15.34 9.11 -8.46
C ALA A 390 -16.28 10.27 -8.79
N GLU A 391 -17.50 10.19 -8.27
CA GLU A 391 -18.47 11.27 -8.33
C GLU A 391 -19.25 11.36 -7.01
N ASN A 392 -19.78 12.54 -6.71
CA ASN A 392 -20.75 12.70 -5.63
C ASN A 392 -21.79 13.76 -6.00
N ASN A 393 -23.06 13.47 -5.71
CA ASN A 393 -24.17 14.40 -5.86
C ASN A 393 -24.61 14.83 -4.45
N THR A 394 -24.24 16.04 -4.06
CA THR A 394 -24.46 16.54 -2.69
C THR A 394 -25.08 17.94 -2.69
N LYS A 395 -25.31 18.47 -1.51
CA LYS A 395 -25.72 19.85 -1.29
C LYS A 395 -24.77 20.54 -0.34
N PHE A 396 -24.63 21.84 -0.50
CA PHE A 396 -23.99 22.69 0.50
C PHE A 396 -24.79 23.98 0.66
N PHE A 397 -24.68 24.55 1.86
CA PHE A 397 -25.26 25.84 2.20
C PHE A 397 -24.20 26.92 2.04
N SER A 398 -24.50 27.92 1.22
CA SER A 398 -23.73 29.15 1.13
C SER A 398 -24.38 30.22 2.01
N ASP A 399 -23.58 30.91 2.82
CA ASP A 399 -24.03 32.00 3.69
C ASP A 399 -24.06 33.38 3.00
N GLY A 400 -23.72 33.44 1.70
CA GLY A 400 -23.62 34.69 0.94
C GLY A 400 -22.27 35.41 1.08
N SER A 401 -21.30 34.84 1.80
CA SER A 401 -19.94 35.36 1.90
C SER A 401 -19.04 34.86 0.77
N SER A 402 -17.85 35.46 0.67
CA SER A 402 -16.79 35.01 -0.25
C SER A 402 -16.07 33.74 0.19
N ASN A 403 -16.51 33.10 1.26
CA ASN A 403 -15.90 31.86 1.75
C ASN A 403 -16.12 30.71 0.76
N THR A 404 -15.25 29.72 0.86
CA THR A 404 -15.37 28.47 0.12
C THR A 404 -16.13 27.44 0.95
N PHE A 405 -16.86 26.59 0.26
CA PHE A 405 -17.67 25.53 0.86
C PHE A 405 -17.17 24.19 0.36
N HIS A 406 -16.79 23.33 1.29
CA HIS A 406 -16.19 22.05 0.96
C HIS A 406 -17.25 21.01 0.62
N VAL A 407 -17.01 20.31 -0.47
CA VAL A 407 -17.78 19.14 -0.90
C VAL A 407 -16.83 17.97 -1.10
N TYR A 408 -17.20 16.83 -0.55
CA TYR A 408 -16.32 15.67 -0.42
C TYR A 408 -16.81 14.51 -1.29
N PHE A 409 -15.87 13.70 -1.75
CA PHE A 409 -16.17 12.37 -2.27
C PHE A 409 -16.49 11.41 -1.12
N GLU A 410 -17.13 10.28 -1.43
CA GLU A 410 -17.42 9.24 -0.43
C GLU A 410 -16.14 8.64 0.17
N HIS A 411 -15.13 8.42 -0.67
CA HIS A 411 -13.81 7.94 -0.27
C HIS A 411 -12.71 8.76 -0.93
N PRO A 412 -11.57 8.99 -0.26
CA PRO A 412 -10.42 9.63 -0.88
C PRO A 412 -9.92 8.87 -2.11
N ILE A 413 -9.60 9.60 -3.18
CA ILE A 413 -9.20 9.04 -4.48
C ILE A 413 -7.70 9.19 -4.66
N GLN A 414 -7.02 8.07 -4.89
CA GLN A 414 -5.59 8.04 -5.20
C GLN A 414 -5.32 8.75 -6.54
N VAL A 415 -4.40 9.71 -6.48
CA VAL A 415 -3.89 10.47 -7.62
C VAL A 415 -2.39 10.20 -7.69
N GLU A 416 -1.98 9.57 -8.78
CA GLU A 416 -0.57 9.30 -9.07
C GLU A 416 0.18 10.57 -9.50
N ALA A 417 1.49 10.60 -9.19
CA ALA A 417 2.39 11.64 -9.65
C ALA A 417 2.50 11.69 -11.17
N ASP A 418 2.81 12.87 -11.70
CA ASP A 418 3.13 13.15 -13.11
C ASP A 418 2.04 12.77 -14.12
N LEU A 419 0.79 12.72 -13.64
CA LEU A 419 -0.37 12.36 -14.43
C LEU A 419 -1.47 13.42 -14.28
N PHE A 420 -2.09 13.78 -15.39
CA PHE A 420 -3.19 14.75 -15.39
C PHE A 420 -4.52 14.11 -15.03
N TYR A 421 -5.23 14.78 -14.13
CA TYR A 421 -6.60 14.49 -13.71
C TYR A 421 -7.47 15.71 -13.97
N THR A 422 -8.77 15.48 -14.18
CA THR A 422 -9.75 16.54 -14.39
C THR A 422 -10.68 16.61 -13.17
N ALA A 423 -10.70 17.76 -12.50
CA ALA A 423 -11.67 18.09 -11.46
C ALA A 423 -12.82 18.85 -12.08
N SER A 424 -14.04 18.33 -11.94
CA SER A 424 -15.26 18.93 -12.50
C SER A 424 -16.31 19.14 -11.42
N ALA A 425 -17.05 20.24 -11.52
CA ALA A 425 -18.20 20.56 -10.69
C ALA A 425 -19.34 21.13 -11.56
N VAL A 426 -20.55 20.63 -11.33
CA VAL A 426 -21.78 21.14 -11.95
C VAL A 426 -22.69 21.61 -10.83
N LEU A 427 -22.93 22.92 -10.77
CA LEU A 427 -23.83 23.54 -9.81
C LEU A 427 -25.08 24.04 -10.53
N ASP A 428 -26.22 23.89 -9.85
CA ASP A 428 -27.50 24.41 -10.32
C ASP A 428 -28.13 25.32 -9.25
N GLY A 429 -28.46 26.54 -9.66
CA GLY A 429 -29.06 27.57 -8.82
C GLY A 429 -29.30 28.89 -9.55
N ASN A 430 -30.22 29.70 -9.02
CA ASN A 430 -30.67 30.92 -9.70
C ASN A 430 -29.76 32.13 -9.47
N GLU A 431 -28.89 32.07 -8.47
CA GLU A 431 -28.11 33.21 -7.99
C GLU A 431 -26.79 33.41 -8.74
N LEU A 432 -26.29 34.65 -8.68
CA LEU A 432 -24.89 34.96 -9.00
C LEU A 432 -23.98 34.33 -7.95
N SER A 433 -22.76 33.96 -8.35
CA SER A 433 -21.77 33.40 -7.43
C SER A 433 -20.51 34.26 -7.34
N TYR A 434 -19.80 34.09 -6.23
CA TYR A 434 -18.39 34.44 -6.18
C TYR A 434 -17.61 33.56 -7.17
N PHE A 435 -16.48 34.05 -7.66
CA PHE A 435 -15.54 33.29 -8.47
C PHE A 435 -14.11 33.78 -8.21
N GLY A 436 -13.12 32.93 -8.49
CA GLY A 436 -11.72 33.25 -8.27
C GLY A 436 -11.11 34.04 -9.41
N GLN A 437 -10.11 34.85 -9.09
CA GLN A 437 -9.29 35.61 -10.03
C GLN A 437 -7.80 35.47 -9.66
N GLU A 438 -6.93 35.96 -10.55
CA GLU A 438 -5.48 35.94 -10.36
C GLU A 438 -4.96 34.50 -10.14
N GLY A 439 -5.49 33.58 -10.94
CA GLY A 439 -5.22 32.16 -10.77
C GLY A 439 -3.81 31.76 -11.15
N LEU A 440 -3.29 30.80 -10.40
CA LEU A 440 -1.93 30.32 -10.44
C LEU A 440 -1.84 29.07 -11.32
N SER A 441 -0.89 29.04 -12.26
CA SER A 441 -0.60 27.84 -13.06
C SER A 441 0.15 26.78 -12.26
N GLU A 442 0.81 27.17 -11.17
CA GLU A 442 1.55 26.29 -10.28
C GLU A 442 1.36 26.74 -8.82
N VAL A 443 1.13 25.78 -7.92
CA VAL A 443 0.94 26.03 -6.49
C VAL A 443 1.69 24.95 -5.70
N VAL A 444 2.49 25.37 -4.72
CA VAL A 444 3.17 24.45 -3.80
C VAL A 444 2.43 24.43 -2.46
N VAL A 445 2.02 23.25 -2.01
CA VAL A 445 1.36 23.03 -0.72
C VAL A 445 2.13 21.98 0.06
N GLY A 446 2.78 22.41 1.14
CA GLY A 446 3.68 21.55 1.91
C GLY A 446 4.82 21.03 1.03
N ASN A 447 4.77 19.74 0.73
CA ASN A 447 5.76 19.04 -0.09
C ASN A 447 5.24 18.64 -1.48
N VAL A 448 4.03 19.08 -1.87
CA VAL A 448 3.38 18.72 -3.14
C VAL A 448 3.25 19.95 -4.03
N THR A 449 3.66 19.80 -5.28
CA THR A 449 3.52 20.82 -6.33
C THR A 449 2.35 20.47 -7.22
N PHE A 450 1.39 21.37 -7.36
CA PHE A 450 0.25 21.28 -8.26
C PHE A 450 0.50 22.12 -9.50
N GLN A 451 0.26 21.55 -10.67
CA GLN A 451 0.27 22.27 -11.95
C GLN A 451 -1.13 22.24 -12.57
N PHE A 452 -1.62 23.38 -13.04
CA PHE A 452 -2.98 23.54 -13.56
C PHE A 452 -3.02 23.85 -15.05
N GLN A 453 -3.98 23.26 -15.75
CA GLN A 453 -4.27 23.49 -17.16
C GLN A 453 -5.76 23.61 -17.41
N CYS A 454 -6.15 24.31 -18.47
CA CYS A 454 -7.54 24.42 -18.87
C CYS A 454 -8.10 23.04 -19.28
N SER A 455 -9.32 22.74 -18.84
CA SER A 455 -10.04 21.53 -19.22
C SER A 455 -10.96 21.80 -20.40
N SER A 456 -10.95 20.93 -21.41
CA SER A 456 -11.94 20.95 -22.51
C SER A 456 -13.38 20.76 -22.02
N ASP A 457 -13.56 20.09 -20.88
CA ASP A 457 -14.88 19.84 -20.29
C ASP A 457 -15.50 21.09 -19.65
N SER A 458 -14.75 22.20 -19.52
CA SER A 458 -15.23 23.42 -18.89
C SER A 458 -16.14 24.20 -19.83
N THR A 459 -17.42 24.27 -19.50
CA THR A 459 -18.46 24.95 -20.29
C THR A 459 -19.01 26.20 -19.59
N ASN A 460 -18.61 26.43 -18.33
CA ASN A 460 -19.00 27.60 -17.54
C ASN A 460 -17.89 28.66 -17.40
N GLY A 461 -16.73 28.44 -18.04
CA GLY A 461 -15.65 29.41 -18.13
C GLY A 461 -14.49 29.22 -17.15
N THR A 462 -14.55 28.20 -16.29
CA THR A 462 -13.43 27.90 -15.36
C THR A 462 -12.18 27.54 -16.15
N GLY A 463 -11.07 28.21 -15.82
CA GLY A 463 -9.75 27.96 -16.37
C GLY A 463 -8.68 28.31 -15.35
N VAL A 464 -7.43 28.40 -15.81
CA VAL A 464 -6.29 28.65 -14.91
C VAL A 464 -6.37 30.03 -14.27
N GLN A 465 -6.74 31.08 -15.03
CA GLN A 465 -6.70 32.48 -14.54
C GLN A 465 -7.89 32.88 -13.67
N GLY A 466 -9.01 32.17 -13.75
CA GLY A 466 -10.22 32.50 -12.99
C GLY A 466 -11.32 31.44 -13.11
N GLY A 467 -12.22 31.44 -12.13
CA GLY A 467 -13.43 30.63 -12.12
C GLY A 467 -13.74 29.91 -10.82
N GLN A 468 -14.35 28.73 -10.94
CA GLN A 468 -14.78 27.89 -9.82
C GLN A 468 -13.73 26.86 -9.41
N ILE A 469 -14.09 26.09 -8.38
CA ILE A 469 -13.26 25.08 -7.72
C ILE A 469 -12.03 25.74 -7.09
N PRO A 470 -12.11 26.84 -6.32
CA PRO A 470 -10.92 27.51 -5.76
C PRO A 470 -9.93 26.59 -5.02
N GLU A 471 -10.39 25.45 -4.51
CA GLU A 471 -9.62 24.58 -3.65
C GLU A 471 -9.67 23.12 -4.09
N LEU A 472 -8.50 22.47 -4.10
CA LEU A 472 -8.40 21.01 -4.07
C LEU A 472 -8.04 20.56 -2.66
N ILE A 473 -8.85 19.69 -2.07
CA ILE A 473 -8.67 19.19 -0.71
C ILE A 473 -8.08 17.78 -0.81
N PHE A 474 -6.95 17.53 -0.14
CA PHE A 474 -6.22 16.27 -0.30
C PHE A 474 -5.52 15.81 0.99
N TYR A 475 -5.20 14.53 1.05
CA TYR A 475 -4.18 13.97 1.92
C TYR A 475 -2.92 13.71 1.12
N GLY A 476 -1.75 14.00 1.68
CA GLY A 476 -0.49 13.84 1.00
C GLY A 476 0.68 14.03 1.96
N PRO A 477 1.92 13.85 1.47
CA PRO A 477 3.11 13.98 2.30
C PRO A 477 3.13 15.37 2.95
N SER A 478 3.08 15.41 4.28
CA SER A 478 3.26 16.62 5.07
C SER A 478 4.74 16.82 5.38
N GLN A 479 5.18 18.06 5.58
CA GLN A 479 6.48 18.31 6.19
C GLN A 479 6.49 17.63 7.58
N SER A 480 7.47 16.75 7.81
CA SER A 480 7.74 16.24 9.15
C SER A 480 7.96 17.45 10.05
N SER A 481 7.16 17.54 11.11
CA SER A 481 7.48 18.43 12.22
C SER A 481 8.65 17.76 12.93
N ASP A 482 9.87 18.24 12.70
CA ASP A 482 11.05 17.85 13.49
C ASP A 482 10.83 18.13 14.98
#